data_AF-Q3M2J3-F1
#
_entry.id   AF-Q3M2J3-F1
#
_cell.length_a   1.000
_cell.length_b   1.000
_cell.length_c   1.000
_cell.angle_alpha   90.00
_cell.angle_beta   90.00
_cell.angle_gamma   90.00
#
_symmetry.space_group_name_H-M   'P 1'
#
loop_
_entity.id
_entity.type
_entity.pdbx_description
1 polymer ?
#
loop_
_entity_poly.entity_id
_entity_poly.type
_entity_poly.pdbx_seq_one_letter_code
_entity_poly.pdbx_strand_id
1 'polypeptide(L)'
;MFCRLYDAATKIRIRREWNPMADWASLITEIQSRLGGISSSVGLAPEQPPHPQDLRVKYIRTLLDYPLDLVKEYLQFQDATSPSQLPVTKVDALVKNMCLAWAANYVENPHEAKSLYQQKVVDLVANGDDELTAINQWMQQVQGANAGMA
;
A
#
# COMPACT_ATOMS: atom_id res chain seq x y z
N MET A 1 -3.95 14.46 26.90
CA MET A 1 -5.09 14.85 26.03
C MET A 1 -6.29 14.04 26.50
N PHE A 2 -7.31 14.65 27.12
CA PHE A 2 -8.44 13.91 27.71
C PHE A 2 -9.65 13.94 26.77
N CYS A 3 -9.97 12.82 26.13
CA CYS A 3 -11.22 12.67 25.40
C CYS A 3 -12.36 12.46 26.38
N ARG A 4 -13.25 13.45 26.52
CA ARG A 4 -14.47 13.33 27.32
C ARG A 4 -15.51 12.60 26.48
N LEU A 5 -15.67 11.30 26.70
CA LEU A 5 -16.70 10.52 26.02
C LEU A 5 -18.06 10.76 26.70
N TYR A 6 -19.04 11.25 25.95
CA TYR A 6 -20.39 11.52 26.44
C TYR A 6 -21.36 10.53 25.80
N ASP A 7 -22.07 9.77 26.61
CA ASP A 7 -23.12 8.86 26.13
C ASP A 7 -24.42 9.66 25.95
N ALA A 8 -24.89 9.76 24.71
CA ALA A 8 -26.07 10.55 24.36
C ALA A 8 -27.40 9.84 24.71
N ALA A 9 -27.40 8.50 24.82
CA ALA A 9 -28.61 7.73 25.10
C ALA A 9 -28.96 7.76 26.59
N THR A 10 -27.95 7.64 27.45
CA THR A 10 -28.14 7.64 28.92
C THR A 10 -27.94 9.02 29.55
N LYS A 11 -27.32 9.96 28.84
CA LYS A 11 -26.91 11.30 29.33
C LYS A 11 -26.02 11.26 30.58
N ILE A 12 -25.36 10.13 30.84
CA ILE A 12 -24.46 9.97 31.99
C ILE A 12 -23.03 10.25 31.54
N ARG A 13 -22.29 10.99 32.37
CA ARG A 13 -20.86 11.25 32.14
C ARG A 13 -20.07 10.00 32.49
N ILE A 14 -19.59 9.29 31.47
CA ILE A 14 -18.70 8.15 31.65
C ILE A 14 -17.28 8.69 31.90
N ARG A 15 -16.82 8.65 33.15
CA ARG A 15 -15.41 8.83 33.48
C ARG A 15 -14.74 7.46 33.42
N ARG A 16 -14.02 7.19 32.33
CA ARG A 16 -13.08 6.06 32.25
C ARG A 16 -11.66 6.57 32.37
N GLU A 17 -10.89 6.01 33.30
CA GLU A 17 -9.47 6.27 33.40
C GLU A 17 -8.74 5.63 32.21
N TRP A 18 -7.80 6.40 31.63
CA TRP A 18 -7.03 5.96 30.49
C TRP A 18 -6.01 4.91 30.94
N ASN A 19 -6.20 3.65 30.55
CA ASN A 19 -5.25 2.58 30.84
C ASN A 19 -4.28 2.43 29.64
N PRO A 20 -2.98 2.74 29.80
CA PRO A 20 -2.00 2.68 28.70
C PRO A 20 -1.69 1.26 28.21
N MET A 21 -2.08 0.22 28.96
CA MET A 21 -1.98 -1.18 28.55
C MET A 21 -3.34 -1.77 28.13
N ALA A 22 -4.36 -0.92 27.95
CA ALA A 22 -5.63 -1.39 27.43
C ALA A 22 -5.43 -1.94 26.01
N ASP A 23 -5.92 -3.15 25.79
CA ASP A 23 -5.95 -3.77 24.47
C ASP A 23 -6.99 -3.04 23.59
N TRP A 24 -6.53 -1.96 22.95
CA TRP A 24 -7.34 -1.06 22.14
C TRP A 24 -8.08 -1.81 21.03
N ALA A 25 -7.52 -2.90 20.50
CA ALA A 25 -8.12 -3.70 19.44
C ALA A 25 -9.42 -4.38 19.91
N SER A 26 -9.40 -4.96 21.11
CA SER A 26 -10.56 -5.61 21.72
C SER A 26 -11.66 -4.60 22.06
N LEU A 27 -11.28 -3.42 22.57
CA LEU A 27 -12.21 -2.36 22.94
C LEU A 27 -12.89 -1.72 21.72
N ILE A 28 -12.15 -1.53 20.62
CA ILE A 28 -12.70 -1.01 19.35
C ILE A 28 -13.67 -2.03 18.74
N THR A 29 -13.31 -3.31 18.74
CA THR A 29 -14.17 -4.39 18.25
C THR A 29 -15.49 -4.43 19.02
N GLU A 30 -15.44 -4.34 20.35
CA GLU A 30 -16.65 -4.33 21.19
C GLU A 30 -17.54 -3.10 20.92
N ILE A 31 -16.94 -1.92 20.76
CA ILE A 31 -17.68 -0.68 20.45
C ILE A 31 -18.33 -0.78 19.06
N GLN A 32 -17.62 -1.30 18.07
CA GLN A 32 -18.17 -1.51 16.72
C GLN A 32 -19.33 -2.52 16.72
N SER A 33 -19.20 -3.62 17.47
CA SER A 33 -20.29 -4.59 17.65
C SER A 33 -21.52 -3.97 18.32
N ARG A 34 -21.34 -3.05 19.28
CA ARG A 34 -22.45 -2.37 19.97
C ARG A 34 -23.10 -1.26 19.14
N LEU A 35 -22.34 -0.59 18.27
CA LEU A 35 -22.84 0.51 17.42
C LEU A 35 -23.47 0.01 16.11
N GLY A 36 -23.13 -1.19 15.64
CA GLY A 36 -23.65 -1.78 14.40
C GLY A 36 -25.14 -2.16 14.39
N GLY A 37 -25.89 -1.86 15.46
CA GLY A 37 -27.30 -2.23 15.62
C GLY A 37 -28.34 -1.25 15.07
N ILE A 38 -27.95 -0.10 14.49
CA ILE A 38 -28.92 0.86 13.91
C ILE A 38 -28.54 1.16 12.47
N SER A 39 -29.30 0.52 11.59
CA SER A 39 -29.34 0.61 10.13
C SER A 39 -29.03 2.01 9.56
N SER A 40 -28.00 2.07 8.73
CA SER A 40 -28.12 2.64 7.38
C SER A 40 -27.05 2.03 6.50
N SER A 41 -27.54 1.40 5.44
CA SER A 41 -26.80 0.77 4.35
C SER A 41 -25.60 1.59 3.86
N VAL A 42 -24.41 1.30 4.37
CA VAL A 42 -23.17 1.43 3.61
C VAL A 42 -22.73 0.00 3.36
N GLY A 43 -22.76 -0.40 2.09
CA GLY A 43 -22.58 -1.78 1.68
C GLY A 43 -21.36 -2.41 2.34
N LEU A 44 -21.63 -3.37 3.22
CA LEU A 44 -20.75 -4.52 3.43
C LEU A 44 -20.64 -5.19 2.06
N ALA A 45 -19.65 -4.78 1.27
CA ALA A 45 -19.10 -5.71 0.31
C ALA A 45 -18.59 -6.90 1.15
N PRO A 46 -18.88 -8.15 0.75
CA PRO A 46 -18.24 -9.31 1.37
C PRO A 46 -16.74 -9.05 1.38
N GLU A 47 -16.01 -9.46 2.42
CA GLU A 47 -14.55 -9.56 2.36
C GLU A 47 -14.21 -10.46 1.16
N GLN A 48 -14.08 -9.86 -0.04
CA GLN A 48 -13.53 -10.54 -1.18
C GLN A 48 -12.09 -10.85 -0.80
N PRO A 49 -11.60 -12.08 -1.05
CA PRO A 49 -10.21 -12.40 -0.83
C PRO A 49 -9.36 -11.29 -1.48
N PRO A 50 -8.36 -10.76 -0.77
CA PRO A 50 -7.61 -9.58 -1.20
C PRO A 50 -7.14 -9.79 -2.63
N HIS A 51 -7.53 -8.87 -3.52
CA HIS A 51 -7.31 -9.05 -4.94
C HIS A 51 -5.79 -9.18 -5.20
N PRO A 52 -5.34 -10.13 -6.04
CA PRO A 52 -3.92 -10.36 -6.27
C PRO A 52 -3.15 -9.09 -6.68
N GLN A 53 -3.80 -8.19 -7.43
CA GLN A 53 -3.20 -6.91 -7.84
C GLN A 53 -3.04 -5.92 -6.68
N ASP A 54 -3.98 -5.90 -5.73
CA ASP A 54 -3.90 -5.00 -4.56
C ASP A 54 -2.75 -5.45 -3.64
N LEU A 55 -2.59 -6.77 -3.47
CA LEU A 55 -1.45 -7.35 -2.76
C LEU A 55 -0.13 -7.03 -3.46
N ARG A 56 -0.08 -7.22 -4.78
CA ARG A 56 1.10 -6.92 -5.60
C ARG A 56 1.57 -5.46 -5.43
N VAL A 57 0.66 -4.50 -5.62
CA VAL A 57 0.98 -3.07 -5.45
C VAL A 57 1.40 -2.77 -4.01
N LYS A 58 0.73 -3.35 -3.02
CA LYS A 58 1.07 -3.19 -1.60
C LYS A 58 2.49 -3.69 -1.29
N TYR A 59 2.86 -4.87 -1.75
CA TYR A 59 4.19 -5.44 -1.51
C TYR A 59 5.29 -4.64 -2.19
N ILE A 60 5.11 -4.29 -3.46
CA ILE A 60 6.09 -3.51 -4.23
C ILE A 60 6.26 -2.11 -3.64
N ARG A 61 5.16 -1.44 -3.27
CA ARG A 61 5.21 -0.15 -2.57
C ARG A 61 6.01 -0.24 -1.27
N THR A 62 5.80 -1.30 -0.50
CA THR A 62 6.51 -1.51 0.77
C THR A 62 7.99 -1.80 0.55
N LEU A 63 8.34 -2.56 -0.49
CA LEU A 63 9.72 -2.84 -0.87
C LEU A 63 10.49 -1.58 -1.27
N LEU A 64 9.85 -0.70 -2.05
CA LEU A 64 10.45 0.54 -2.56
C LEU A 64 10.35 1.71 -1.58
N ASP A 65 9.70 1.52 -0.43
CA ASP A 65 9.27 2.59 0.48
C ASP A 65 8.56 3.75 -0.23
N TYR A 66 7.73 3.41 -1.22
CA TYR A 66 7.08 4.40 -2.08
C TYR A 66 5.87 5.04 -1.36
N PRO A 67 5.71 6.38 -1.43
CA PRO A 67 4.64 7.07 -0.72
C PRO A 67 3.25 6.65 -1.21
N LEU A 68 2.35 6.39 -0.26
CA LEU A 68 0.98 5.95 -0.54
C LEU A 68 0.17 7.01 -1.31
N ASP A 69 0.49 8.29 -1.08
CA ASP A 69 -0.25 9.40 -1.69
C ASP A 69 -0.05 9.44 -3.21
N LEU A 70 1.16 9.16 -3.70
CA LEU A 70 1.43 9.07 -5.15
C LEU A 70 0.69 7.89 -5.80
N VAL A 71 0.50 6.77 -5.08
CA VAL A 71 -0.32 5.66 -5.56
C VAL A 71 -1.78 6.07 -5.65
N LYS A 72 -2.30 6.76 -4.62
CA LYS A 72 -3.68 7.28 -4.63
C LYS A 72 -3.90 8.28 -5.75
N GLU A 73 -2.98 9.20 -5.98
CA GLU A 73 -3.06 10.17 -7.07
C GLU A 73 -3.07 9.48 -8.43
N TYR A 74 -2.21 8.47 -8.64
CA TYR A 74 -2.23 7.69 -9.87
C TYR A 74 -3.58 6.98 -10.07
N LEU A 75 -4.14 6.37 -9.01
CA LEU A 75 -5.44 5.72 -9.08
C LEU A 75 -6.55 6.72 -9.39
N GLN A 76 -6.56 7.88 -8.74
CA GLN A 76 -7.52 8.96 -9.03
C GLN A 76 -7.41 9.45 -10.47
N PHE A 77 -6.20 9.56 -11.02
CA PHE A 77 -6.00 9.95 -12.42
C PHE A 77 -6.50 8.90 -13.41
N GLN A 78 -6.67 7.64 -12.99
CA GLN A 78 -7.28 6.58 -13.78
C GLN A 78 -8.77 6.37 -13.45
N ASP A 79 -9.40 7.32 -12.73
CA ASP A 79 -10.77 7.22 -12.21
C ASP A 79 -11.03 5.93 -11.41
N ALA A 80 -10.00 5.43 -10.71
CA ALA A 80 -10.03 4.22 -9.92
C ALA A 80 -9.81 4.50 -8.42
N THR A 81 -10.40 3.64 -7.59
CA THR A 81 -10.28 3.72 -6.12
C THR A 81 -9.34 2.65 -5.57
N SER A 82 -9.12 1.56 -6.31
CA SER A 82 -8.21 0.48 -5.97
C SER A 82 -7.46 -0.03 -7.21
N PRO A 83 -6.23 -0.56 -7.06
CA PRO A 83 -5.50 -1.19 -8.16
C PRO A 83 -6.28 -2.31 -8.85
N SER A 84 -7.08 -3.08 -8.10
CA SER A 84 -7.96 -4.13 -8.61
C SER A 84 -9.03 -3.68 -9.60
N GLN A 85 -9.40 -2.40 -9.61
CA GLN A 85 -10.33 -1.83 -10.59
C GLN A 85 -9.63 -1.52 -11.93
N LEU A 86 -8.29 -1.53 -11.94
CA LEU A 86 -7.51 -1.26 -13.14
C LEU A 86 -7.20 -2.53 -13.91
N PRO A 87 -7.10 -2.45 -15.25
CA PRO A 87 -6.57 -3.56 -16.03
C PRO A 87 -5.11 -3.80 -15.66
N VAL A 88 -4.68 -5.07 -15.76
CA VAL A 88 -3.33 -5.51 -15.40
C VAL A 88 -2.24 -4.64 -16.04
N THR A 89 -2.44 -4.23 -17.29
CA THR A 89 -1.52 -3.34 -18.04
C THR A 89 -1.30 -1.98 -17.38
N LYS A 90 -2.33 -1.42 -16.72
CA LYS A 90 -2.24 -0.15 -15.99
C LYS A 90 -1.58 -0.32 -14.64
N VAL A 91 -1.75 -1.50 -14.01
CA VAL A 91 -1.03 -1.87 -12.78
C VAL A 91 0.44 -2.12 -13.08
N ASP A 92 0.78 -2.78 -14.18
CA ASP A 92 2.16 -2.95 -14.64
C ASP A 92 2.83 -1.60 -14.89
N ALA A 93 2.11 -0.65 -15.49
CA ALA A 93 2.59 0.72 -15.68
C ALA A 93 2.82 1.44 -14.34
N LEU A 94 1.92 1.27 -13.36
CA LEU A 94 2.10 1.82 -12.02
C LEU A 94 3.34 1.24 -11.34
N VAL A 95 3.50 -0.09 -11.36
CA VAL A 95 4.66 -0.79 -10.81
C VAL A 95 5.95 -0.29 -11.46
N LYS A 96 5.98 -0.21 -12.79
CA LYS A 96 7.12 0.33 -13.54
C LYS A 96 7.43 1.77 -13.13
N ASN A 97 6.42 2.63 -12.99
CA ASN A 97 6.62 4.02 -12.58
C ASN A 97 7.18 4.11 -11.14
N MET A 98 6.67 3.31 -10.20
CA MET A 98 7.21 3.26 -8.83
C MET A 98 8.68 2.84 -8.83
N CYS A 99 9.03 1.79 -9.58
CA CYS A 99 10.41 1.31 -9.69
C CYS A 99 11.32 2.38 -10.31
N LEU A 100 10.92 3.01 -11.42
CA LEU A 100 11.72 4.05 -12.07
C LEU A 100 11.88 5.29 -11.19
N ALA A 101 10.82 5.72 -10.49
CA ALA A 101 10.87 6.84 -9.57
C ALA A 101 11.82 6.55 -8.40
N TRP A 102 11.82 5.30 -7.89
CA TRP A 102 12.79 4.88 -6.89
C TRP A 102 14.22 4.94 -7.44
N ALA A 103 14.48 4.34 -8.61
CA ALA A 103 15.83 4.30 -9.20
C ALA A 103 16.36 5.68 -9.60
N ALA A 104 15.49 6.65 -9.91
CA ALA A 104 15.90 8.02 -10.17
C ALA A 104 16.63 8.67 -8.97
N ASN A 105 16.43 8.16 -7.74
CA ASN A 105 17.18 8.62 -6.56
C ASN A 105 18.57 7.99 -6.45
N TYR A 106 18.87 6.93 -7.22
CA TYR A 106 20.10 6.15 -7.13
C TYR A 106 20.91 6.13 -8.44
N VAL A 107 20.35 6.54 -9.57
CA VAL A 107 21.05 6.48 -10.87
C VAL A 107 21.01 7.86 -11.51
N GLU A 108 22.17 8.40 -11.86
CA GLU A 108 22.28 9.68 -12.57
C GLU A 108 21.63 9.64 -13.96
N ASN A 109 21.68 8.48 -14.62
CA ASN A 109 21.12 8.25 -15.95
C ASN A 109 19.80 7.46 -15.89
N PRO A 110 18.63 8.11 -16.08
CA PRO A 110 17.33 7.43 -16.07
C PRO A 110 17.19 6.35 -17.15
N HIS A 111 17.92 6.51 -18.26
CA HIS A 111 17.92 5.56 -19.39
C HIS A 111 18.55 4.22 -19.03
N GLU A 112 19.63 4.23 -18.25
CA GLU A 112 20.31 3.01 -17.80
C GLU A 112 19.41 2.24 -16.84
N ALA A 113 18.83 2.93 -15.85
CA ALA A 113 17.87 2.35 -14.92
C ALA A 113 16.69 1.69 -15.63
N LYS A 114 16.15 2.34 -16.67
CA LYS A 114 15.04 1.81 -17.48
C LYS A 114 15.45 0.57 -18.29
N SER A 115 16.63 0.56 -18.89
CA SER A 115 17.13 -0.61 -19.64
C SER A 115 17.39 -1.79 -18.70
N LEU A 116 18.01 -1.54 -17.55
CA LEU A 116 18.22 -2.54 -16.51
C LEU A 116 16.91 -3.12 -15.97
N TYR A 117 15.92 -2.26 -15.72
CA TYR A 117 14.59 -2.71 -15.29
C TYR A 117 13.94 -3.62 -16.32
N GLN A 118 14.01 -3.25 -17.61
CA GLN A 118 13.46 -4.07 -18.68
C GLN A 118 14.13 -5.47 -18.70
N GLN A 119 15.45 -5.51 -18.64
CA GLN A 119 16.22 -6.75 -18.71
C GLN A 119 16.09 -7.64 -17.47
N LYS A 120 15.99 -7.04 -16.28
CA LYS A 120 16.05 -7.77 -15.01
C LYS A 120 14.69 -8.02 -14.38
N VAL A 121 13.70 -7.16 -14.63
CA VAL A 121 12.36 -7.32 -14.07
C VAL A 121 11.42 -7.88 -15.12
N VAL A 122 11.32 -7.24 -16.29
CA VAL A 122 10.32 -7.66 -17.29
C VAL A 122 10.67 -9.01 -17.92
N ASP A 123 11.94 -9.22 -18.30
CA ASP A 123 12.33 -10.48 -18.94
C ASP A 123 12.29 -11.67 -17.96
N LEU A 124 12.66 -11.48 -16.68
CA LEU A 124 12.57 -12.53 -15.67
C LEU A 124 11.12 -12.88 -15.33
N VAL A 125 10.25 -11.88 -15.15
CA VAL A 125 8.82 -12.11 -14.91
C VAL A 125 8.17 -12.80 -16.12
N ALA A 126 8.59 -12.46 -17.35
CA ALA A 126 8.13 -13.17 -18.55
C ALA A 126 8.54 -14.65 -18.59
N ASN A 127 9.66 -15.00 -17.94
CA ASN A 127 10.14 -16.38 -17.80
C ASN A 127 9.47 -17.13 -16.63
N GLY A 128 8.59 -16.47 -15.87
CA GLY A 128 7.84 -17.06 -14.76
C GLY A 128 8.49 -16.88 -13.38
N ASP A 129 9.53 -16.04 -13.26
CA ASP A 129 10.12 -15.71 -11.97
C ASP A 129 9.22 -14.77 -11.15
N ASP A 130 9.38 -14.84 -9.83
CA ASP A 130 8.67 -13.97 -8.88
C ASP A 130 9.10 -12.50 -9.05
N GLU A 131 8.12 -11.63 -9.33
CA GLU A 131 8.36 -10.22 -9.63
C GLU A 131 9.00 -9.48 -8.45
N LEU A 132 8.60 -9.78 -7.22
CA LEU A 132 9.17 -9.15 -6.02
C LEU A 132 10.66 -9.49 -5.89
N THR A 133 11.02 -10.74 -6.13
CA THR A 133 12.41 -11.22 -6.14
C THR A 133 13.21 -10.54 -7.25
N ALA A 134 12.65 -10.46 -8.46
CA ALA A 134 13.29 -9.80 -9.60
C ALA A 134 13.52 -8.29 -9.34
N ILE A 135 12.53 -7.59 -8.80
CA ILE A 135 12.64 -6.16 -8.43
C ILE A 135 13.71 -5.99 -7.35
N ASN A 136 13.72 -6.81 -6.30
CA ASN A 136 14.70 -6.71 -5.22
C ASN A 136 16.14 -6.95 -5.72
N GLN A 137 16.35 -7.94 -6.59
CA GLN A 137 17.66 -8.17 -7.21
C GLN A 137 18.10 -7.00 -8.10
N TRP A 138 17.17 -6.42 -8.87
CA TRP A 138 17.45 -5.24 -9.67
C TRP A 138 17.81 -4.03 -8.80
N MET A 139 17.09 -3.81 -7.68
CA MET A 139 17.41 -2.74 -6.72
C MET A 139 18.82 -2.88 -6.14
N GLN A 140 19.24 -4.09 -5.79
CA GLN A 140 20.60 -4.34 -5.29
C GLN A 140 21.67 -4.01 -6.34
N GLN A 141 21.41 -4.31 -7.62
CA GLN A 141 22.33 -3.94 -8.71
C GLN A 141 22.39 -2.43 -8.92
N VAL A 142 21.24 -1.75 -8.86
CA VAL A 142 21.18 -0.27 -8.96
C VAL A 142 21.96 0.40 -7.83
N GLN A 143 21.81 -0.09 -6.60
CA GLN A 143 22.57 0.40 -5.45
C GLN A 143 24.06 0.08 -5.55
N GLY A 144 24.40 -1.14 -5.98
CA GLY A 144 25.80 -1.57 -6.17
C GLY A 144 26.52 -0.82 -7.28
N ALA A 145 25.83 -0.48 -8.37
CA ALA A 145 26.37 0.32 -9.46
C ALA A 145 26.72 1.76 -9.01
N ASN A 146 25.91 2.34 -8.12
CA ASN A 146 26.19 3.66 -7.55
C ASN A 146 27.31 3.61 -6.49
N ALA A 147 27.38 2.54 -5.69
CA ALA A 147 28.46 2.35 -4.72
C ALA A 147 29.85 2.20 -5.36
N GLY A 148 29.94 1.77 -6.62
CA GLY A 148 31.19 1.70 -7.39
C GLY A 148 31.63 3.03 -8.02
N MET A 149 30.82 4.10 -7.90
CA MET A 149 31.15 5.45 -8.39
C MET A 149 31.53 6.43 -7.26
N ALA A 150 31.65 5.96 -6.01
CA ALA A 150 32.08 6.75 -4.86
C ALA A 150 33.60 6.72 -4.62
#